data_AF-A0A6A0A421-F1
#
_entry.id   AF-A0A6A0A421-F1
#
_cell.length_a   1.000
_cell.length_b   1.000
_cell.length_c   1.000
_cell.angle_alpha   90.00
_cell.angle_beta   90.00
_cell.angle_gamma   90.00
#
_symmetry.space_group_name_H-M   'P 1'
#
loop_
_entity.id
_entity.type
_entity.pdbx_description
1 polymer ?
#
loop_
_entity_poly.entity_id
_entity_poly.type
_entity_poly.pdbx_seq_one_letter_code
_entity_poly.pdbx_strand_id
1 'polypeptide(L)'
;MKKLSRKAKELFGDDDDSASDFTDDESDMQTAIDAIDPFILLADTLAGISAAAPERHQRLIAACTADPSGAAALEALLRHAEVQRQEKAKAAASIAE
;
A
#
# COMPACT_ATOMS: atom_id res chain seq x y z
N MET A 1 -35.55 -8.26 -15.01
CA MET A 1 -36.21 -9.49 -14.50
C MET A 1 -36.41 -10.53 -15.60
N LYS A 2 -35.51 -11.53 -15.65
CA LYS A 2 -35.55 -12.86 -16.29
C LYS A 2 -35.93 -13.07 -17.79
N LYS A 3 -36.50 -12.11 -18.52
CA LYS A 3 -36.86 -12.32 -19.95
C LYS A 3 -35.81 -11.82 -20.97
N LEU A 4 -34.89 -10.96 -20.55
CA LEU A 4 -33.81 -10.44 -21.40
C LEU A 4 -32.58 -11.35 -21.48
N SER A 5 -32.37 -12.22 -20.49
CA SER A 5 -31.18 -13.09 -20.45
C SER A 5 -31.29 -14.33 -21.36
N ARG A 6 -32.51 -14.77 -21.71
CA ARG A 6 -32.71 -15.96 -22.55
C ARG A 6 -32.44 -15.71 -24.04
N LYS A 7 -32.85 -14.56 -24.55
CA LYS A 7 -32.68 -14.22 -25.99
C LYS A 7 -31.24 -13.88 -26.38
N ALA A 8 -30.40 -13.49 -25.43
CA ALA A 8 -28.96 -13.28 -25.69
C ALA A 8 -28.21 -14.61 -25.81
N LYS A 9 -28.57 -15.62 -25.02
CA LYS A 9 -27.96 -16.95 -25.01
C LYS A 9 -28.25 -17.78 -26.28
N GLU A 10 -29.24 -17.37 -27.07
CA GLU A 10 -29.59 -18.00 -28.36
C GLU A 10 -28.78 -17.43 -29.54
N LEU A 11 -28.13 -16.26 -29.36
CA LEU A 11 -27.36 -15.60 -30.42
C LEU A 11 -25.88 -16.03 -30.45
N PHE A 12 -25.34 -16.43 -29.31
CA PHE A 12 -24.03 -17.04 -29.18
C PHE A 12 -24.22 -18.54 -29.32
N GLY A 13 -24.02 -19.04 -30.53
CA GLY A 13 -24.05 -20.46 -30.83
C GLY A 13 -23.16 -21.26 -29.88
N ASP A 14 -23.52 -22.53 -29.74
CA ASP A 14 -22.96 -23.56 -28.85
C ASP A 14 -21.50 -23.94 -29.17
N ASP A 15 -20.64 -22.96 -29.45
CA ASP A 15 -19.22 -23.15 -29.75
C ASP A 15 -18.36 -22.46 -28.68
N ASP A 16 -17.66 -23.33 -27.97
CA ASP A 16 -16.44 -23.12 -27.19
C ASP A 16 -16.61 -22.52 -25.79
N ASP A 17 -16.81 -23.42 -24.83
CA ASP A 17 -16.54 -23.25 -23.39
C ASP A 17 -15.05 -22.98 -23.12
N SER A 18 -14.48 -21.92 -23.69
CA SER A 18 -13.17 -21.39 -23.30
C SER A 18 -13.31 -19.99 -22.73
N ALA A 19 -14.12 -19.87 -21.67
CA ALA A 19 -14.09 -18.71 -20.78
C ALA A 19 -12.85 -18.74 -19.85
N SER A 20 -11.69 -19.18 -20.35
CA SER A 20 -10.44 -19.24 -19.59
C SER A 20 -9.42 -18.15 -20.00
N ASP A 21 -9.78 -17.18 -20.84
CA ASP A 21 -8.83 -16.15 -21.33
C ASP A 21 -8.80 -14.85 -20.49
N PHE A 22 -9.27 -14.91 -19.24
CA PHE A 22 -8.80 -13.96 -18.21
C PHE A 22 -7.76 -14.70 -17.37
N THR A 23 -6.59 -14.93 -17.95
CA THR A 23 -5.40 -15.19 -17.14
C THR A 23 -5.09 -13.87 -16.42
N ASP A 24 -5.25 -13.88 -15.10
CA ASP A 24 -4.91 -12.79 -14.17
C ASP A 24 -3.38 -12.57 -14.14
N ASP A 25 -2.79 -12.31 -15.30
CA ASP A 25 -1.36 -12.05 -15.55
C ASP A 25 -0.94 -10.64 -15.07
N GLU A 26 -1.68 -10.10 -14.10
CA GLU A 26 -1.44 -8.80 -13.45
C GLU A 26 -0.60 -8.96 -12.17
N SER A 27 -0.13 -10.17 -11.86
CA SER A 27 0.54 -10.48 -10.58
C SER A 27 2.07 -10.31 -10.59
N ASP A 28 2.69 -10.11 -11.77
CA ASP A 28 4.15 -10.02 -11.91
C ASP A 28 4.67 -8.64 -12.39
N MET A 29 3.79 -7.63 -12.55
CA MET A 29 4.25 -6.28 -12.89
C MET A 29 4.81 -5.58 -11.66
N GLN A 30 6.14 -5.64 -11.53
CA GLN A 30 6.87 -4.82 -10.56
C GLN A 30 6.59 -3.34 -10.82
N THR A 31 5.92 -2.71 -9.87
CA THR A 31 5.62 -1.28 -9.88
C THR A 31 6.74 -0.49 -9.21
N ALA A 32 6.81 0.80 -9.48
CA ALA A 32 7.79 1.68 -8.83
C ALA A 32 7.59 1.76 -7.30
N ILE A 33 6.40 1.42 -6.78
CA ILE A 33 6.09 1.48 -5.35
C ILE A 33 6.53 0.24 -4.58
N ASP A 34 6.75 -0.89 -5.24
CA ASP A 34 7.11 -2.16 -4.57
C ASP A 34 8.46 -2.11 -3.86
N ALA A 35 9.36 -1.21 -4.29
CA ALA A 35 10.64 -0.97 -3.63
C ALA A 35 10.53 -0.09 -2.35
N ILE A 36 9.40 0.58 -2.15
CA ILE A 36 9.22 1.59 -1.11
C ILE A 36 8.65 0.94 0.15
N ASP A 37 9.32 1.15 1.29
CA ASP A 37 8.74 0.77 2.58
C ASP A 37 7.73 1.84 3.01
N PRO A 38 6.45 1.49 3.19
CA PRO A 38 5.39 2.47 3.46
C PRO A 38 5.55 3.14 4.83
N PHE A 39 6.12 2.44 5.81
CA PHE A 39 6.31 2.98 7.16
C PHE A 39 7.47 3.95 7.20
N ILE A 40 8.58 3.63 6.52
CA ILE A 40 9.69 4.56 6.35
C ILE A 40 9.24 5.81 5.59
N LEU A 41 8.51 5.63 4.48
CA LEU A 41 7.98 6.76 3.69
C LEU A 41 7.12 7.70 4.54
N LEU A 42 6.20 7.15 5.35
CA LEU A 42 5.35 7.97 6.20
C LEU A 42 6.15 8.68 7.29
N ALA A 43 7.10 8.00 7.94
CA ALA A 43 7.97 8.60 8.96
C ALA A 43 8.79 9.76 8.38
N ASP A 44 9.38 9.58 7.19
CA ASP A 44 10.14 10.61 6.48
C ASP A 44 9.24 11.78 6.06
N THR A 45 8.02 11.49 5.63
CA THR A 45 7.04 12.52 5.28
C THR A 45 6.65 13.36 6.49
N LEU A 46 6.42 12.74 7.66
CA LEU A 46 6.14 13.46 8.90
C LEU A 46 7.32 14.35 9.32
N ALA A 47 8.55 13.83 9.21
CA ALA A 47 9.76 14.61 9.47
C ALA A 47 9.90 15.79 8.50
N GLY A 48 9.63 15.58 7.20
CA GLY A 48 9.63 16.62 6.18
C GLY A 48 8.59 17.72 6.45
N ILE A 49 7.38 17.34 6.87
CA ILE A 49 6.34 18.32 7.27
C ILE A 49 6.79 19.08 8.52
N SER A 50 7.40 18.40 9.50
CA SER A 50 7.94 19.06 10.69
C SER A 50 8.99 20.11 10.34
N ALA A 51 9.89 19.81 9.39
CA ALA A 51 10.94 20.73 8.96
C ALA A 51 10.41 21.90 8.11
N ALA A 52 9.47 21.63 7.18
CA ALA A 52 8.97 22.63 6.24
C ALA A 52 7.81 23.48 6.79
N ALA A 53 6.96 22.90 7.65
CA ALA A 53 5.76 23.52 8.19
C ALA A 53 5.46 23.04 9.64
N PRO A 54 6.24 23.48 10.64
CA PRO A 54 6.13 23.00 12.03
C PRO A 54 4.71 23.12 12.61
N GLU A 55 4.03 24.24 12.36
CA GLU A 55 2.65 24.48 12.80
C GLU A 55 1.66 23.45 12.23
N ARG A 56 1.82 23.07 10.97
CA ARG A 56 0.99 22.06 10.32
C ARG A 56 1.27 20.67 10.89
N HIS A 57 2.55 20.36 11.13
CA HIS A 57 2.94 19.12 11.79
C HIS A 57 2.32 19.02 13.19
N GLN A 58 2.45 20.05 14.02
CA GLN A 58 1.88 20.06 15.37
C GLN A 58 0.36 19.82 15.37
N ARG A 59 -0.38 20.49 14.48
CA ARG A 59 -1.83 20.28 14.34
C ARG A 59 -2.17 18.86 13.90
N LEU A 60 -1.41 18.30 12.97
CA LEU A 60 -1.61 16.92 12.48
C LEU A 60 -1.37 15.90 13.60
N ILE A 61 -0.26 16.03 14.32
CA ILE A 61 0.07 15.14 15.44
C ILE A 61 -0.99 15.27 16.53
N ALA A 62 -1.35 16.50 16.93
CA ALA A 62 -2.36 16.73 17.95
C ALA A 62 -3.73 16.11 17.60
N ALA A 63 -4.15 16.21 16.34
CA ALA A 63 -5.38 15.57 15.87
C ALA A 63 -5.27 14.04 15.89
N CYS A 64 -4.13 13.48 15.48
CA CYS A 64 -3.88 12.04 15.48
C CYS A 64 -3.85 11.47 16.90
N THR A 65 -3.27 12.20 17.86
CA THR A 65 -3.11 11.76 19.25
C THR A 65 -4.27 12.18 20.16
N ALA A 66 -5.36 12.72 19.61
CA ALA A 66 -6.53 13.10 20.39
C ALA A 66 -7.22 11.87 21.03
N ASP A 67 -7.13 10.72 20.36
CA ASP A 67 -7.52 9.41 20.89
C ASP A 67 -6.26 8.63 21.33
N PRO A 68 -6.23 8.03 22.53
CA PRO A 68 -5.12 7.18 22.97
C PRO A 68 -4.71 6.09 21.97
N SER A 69 -5.65 5.56 21.20
CA SER A 69 -5.33 4.55 20.17
C SER A 69 -4.45 5.13 19.05
N GLY A 70 -4.70 6.37 18.65
CA GLY A 70 -3.91 7.07 17.64
C GLY A 70 -2.51 7.42 18.13
N ALA A 71 -2.36 7.78 19.41
CA ALA A 71 -1.05 8.00 20.02
C ALA A 71 -0.21 6.71 20.04
N ALA A 72 -0.80 5.59 20.46
CA ALA A 72 -0.13 4.29 20.46
C ALA A 72 0.23 3.82 19.03
N ALA A 73 -0.67 4.03 18.06
CA ALA A 73 -0.43 3.69 16.66
C ALA A 73 0.71 4.51 16.05
N LEU A 74 0.75 5.83 16.31
CA LEU A 74 1.83 6.69 15.84
C LEU A 74 3.18 6.27 16.42
N GLU A 75 3.24 5.96 17.71
CA GLU A 75 4.47 5.51 18.36
C GLU A 75 4.95 4.15 17.80
N ALA A 76 4.02 3.20 17.65
CA ALA A 76 4.32 1.88 17.07
C ALA A 76 4.82 2.01 15.63
N LEU A 77 4.22 2.91 14.85
CA LEU A 77 4.62 3.17 13.46
C LEU A 77 6.04 3.73 13.38
N LEU A 78 6.38 4.73 14.19
CA LEU A 78 7.72 5.32 14.21
C LEU A 78 8.77 4.30 14.65
N ARG A 79 8.45 3.47 15.65
CA ARG A 79 9.32 2.35 16.06
C ARG A 79 9.50 1.32 14.95
N HIS A 80 8.43 0.95 14.27
CA HIS A 80 8.50 -0.02 13.18
C HIS A 80 9.33 0.51 12.01
N ALA A 81 9.14 1.77 11.61
CA ALA A 81 9.95 2.40 10.56
C ALA A 81 11.45 2.37 10.88
N GLU A 82 11.82 2.60 12.14
CA GLU A 82 13.22 2.54 12.57
C GLU A 82 13.81 1.12 12.49
N VAL A 83 13.06 0.10 12.90
CA VAL A 83 13.46 -1.30 12.73
C VAL A 83 13.66 -1.62 11.24
N GLN A 84 12.73 -1.21 10.39
CA GLN A 84 12.83 -1.44 8.95
C GLN A 84 14.07 -0.77 8.33
N ARG A 85 14.44 0.44 8.78
CA ARG A 85 15.69 1.09 8.33
C ARG A 85 16.92 0.26 8.71
N GLN A 86 16.96 -0.26 9.94
CA GLN A 86 18.08 -1.06 10.41
C GLN A 86 18.21 -2.37 9.64
N GLU A 87 17.11 -3.07 9.38
CA GLU A 87 17.12 -4.31 8.59
C GLU A 87 17.53 -4.06 7.14
N LYS A 88 17.04 -2.97 6.51
CA LYS A 88 17.49 -2.58 5.17
C LYS A 88 18.98 -2.22 5.13
N ALA A 89 19.49 -1.52 6.15
CA ALA A 89 20.91 -1.19 6.24
C ALA A 89 21.78 -2.44 6.41
N LYS A 90 21.35 -3.41 7.22
CA LYS A 90 22.04 -4.70 7.38
C LYS A 90 22.05 -5.50 6.06
N ALA A 91 20.91 -5.60 5.39
CA ALA A 91 20.81 -6.30 4.11
C ALA A 91 21.72 -5.66 3.05
N ALA A 92 21.76 -4.33 2.98
CA ALA A 92 22.66 -3.61 2.10
C ALA A 92 24.14 -3.86 2.43
N ALA A 93 24.50 -3.90 3.72
CA ALA A 93 25.88 -4.19 4.16
C ALA A 93 26.31 -5.62 3.82
N SER A 94 25.43 -6.63 3.97
CA SER A 94 25.74 -8.02 3.62
C SER A 94 25.89 -8.29 2.12
N ILE A 95 25.38 -7.40 1.26
CA ILE A 95 25.55 -7.49 -0.20
C ILE A 95 26.86 -6.81 -0.65
N ALA A 96 27.41 -5.92 0.17
CA ALA A 96 28.63 -5.17 -0.14
C ALA A 96 29.92 -5.89 0.30
N GLU A 97 29.81 -7.00 1.04
CA GLU A 97 30.91 -7.89 1.47
C GLU A 97 31.06 -9.09 0.53
#